data_AF-A0A817S213-F1
#
_entry.id   AF-A0A817S213-F1
#
_cell.length_a   1.000
_cell.length_b   1.000
_cell.length_c   1.000
_cell.angle_alpha   90.00
_cell.angle_beta   90.00
_cell.angle_gamma   90.00
#
_symmetry.space_group_name_H-M   'P 1'
#
loop_
_entity.id
_entity.type
_entity.pdbx_description
1 polymer ?
#
loop_
_entity_poly.entity_id
_entity_poly.type
_entity_poly.pdbx_seq_one_letter_code
_entity_poly.pdbx_strand_id
1 'polypeptide(L)' 'MAGTPNGQSGSISTMLNFPTDLTFDSSGNLYVADRNNDRVQLFLSGQFNGTTIAGSTSQSGSTAVLLSGPRSIALDSALN' A
#
# COMPACT_ATOMS: atom_id res chain seq x y z
N MET A 1 -20.03 2.48 11.73
CA MET A 1 -19.23 2.32 10.51
C MET A 1 -18.62 0.93 10.55
N ALA A 2 -19.28 -0.07 9.95
CA ALA A 2 -18.86 -1.47 9.97
C ALA A 2 -18.68 -1.92 8.51
N GLY A 3 -17.54 -2.55 8.21
CA GLY A 3 -17.26 -3.12 6.90
C GLY A 3 -18.34 -4.13 6.51
N THR A 4 -18.75 -4.14 5.25
CA THR A 4 -19.72 -5.11 4.75
C THR A 4 -19.02 -6.48 4.59
N PRO A 5 -19.69 -7.61 4.89
CA PRO A 5 -19.05 -8.92 5.05
C PRO A 5 -18.66 -9.64 3.75
N ASN A 6 -18.80 -8.99 2.60
CA ASN A 6 -18.64 -9.66 1.32
C ASN A 6 -17.41 -9.07 0.66
N GLY A 7 -16.33 -9.86 0.58
CA GLY A 7 -15.04 -9.53 -0.02
C GLY A 7 -15.14 -9.03 -1.46
N GLN A 8 -15.63 -7.80 -1.62
CA GLN A 8 -15.56 -7.06 -2.84
C GLN A 8 -14.09 -6.83 -3.11
N SER A 9 -13.60 -7.45 -4.19
CA SER A 9 -12.33 -7.09 -4.81
C SER A 9 -12.48 -5.69 -5.41
N GLY A 10 -12.53 -4.69 -4.52
CA GLY A 10 -12.73 -3.30 -4.86
C GLY A 10 -11.44 -2.54 -4.64
N SER A 11 -11.12 -1.65 -5.57
CA SER A 11 -10.05 -0.65 -5.52
C SER A 11 -10.19 0.37 -4.39
N ILE A 12 -10.72 -0.03 -3.23
CA ILE A 12 -10.68 0.73 -2.01
C ILE A 12 -9.24 0.66 -1.51
N SER A 13 -8.61 1.81 -1.39
CA SER A 13 -7.23 1.98 -0.91
C SER A 13 -6.99 1.41 0.50
N THR A 14 -8.03 0.94 1.16
CA THR A 14 -8.04 0.37 2.51
C THR A 14 -8.13 -1.16 2.56
N MET A 15 -8.46 -1.85 1.46
CA MET A 15 -8.54 -3.31 1.44
C MET A 15 -7.21 -3.93 0.98
N LEU A 16 -6.50 -4.57 1.90
CA LEU A 16 -5.29 -5.34 1.61
C LEU A 16 -5.64 -6.76 1.13
N ASN A 17 -4.87 -7.30 0.19
CA ASN A 17 -5.02 -8.63 -0.38
C ASN A 17 -3.67 -9.37 -0.40
N PHE A 18 -3.53 -10.32 0.54
CA PHE A 18 -2.31 -11.10 0.75
C PHE A 18 -1.06 -10.22 0.92
N PRO A 19 -1.04 -9.31 1.92
CA PRO A 19 0.14 -8.49 2.17
C PRO A 19 1.32 -9.38 2.56
N THR A 20 2.49 -9.12 1.99
CA THR A 20 3.69 -9.95 2.23
C THR A 20 4.71 -9.30 3.13
N ASP A 21 4.68 -7.97 3.25
CA ASP A 21 5.63 -7.22 4.06
C ASP A 21 5.06 -5.86 4.48
N LEU A 22 5.60 -5.32 5.57
CA LEU A 22 5.25 -4.02 6.11
C LEU A 22 6.45 -3.36 6.81
N THR A 23 6.55 -2.03 6.70
CA THR A 23 7.61 -1.25 7.34
C THR A 23 7.14 0.15 7.71
N PHE A 24 7.80 0.77 8.69
CA PHE A 24 7.48 2.11 9.15
C PHE A 24 8.63 3.08 8.86
N ASP A 25 8.31 4.30 8.40
CA ASP A 25 9.29 5.38 8.36
C ASP A 25 9.45 6.07 9.72
N SER A 26 10.41 6.99 9.82
CA SER A 26 10.71 7.75 11.05
C SER A 26 9.57 8.68 11.48
N SER A 27 8.62 8.97 10.60
CA SER A 27 7.42 9.76 10.90
C SER A 27 6.24 8.88 11.35
N GLY A 28 6.43 7.56 11.40
CA GLY A 28 5.41 6.59 11.78
C GLY A 28 4.42 6.27 10.66
N ASN A 29 4.73 6.60 9.40
CA ASN A 29 3.90 6.17 8.27
C ASN A 29 4.18 4.71 7.96
N LEU A 30 3.12 3.96 7.64
CA LEU A 30 3.17 2.53 7.35
C LEU A 30 3.16 2.29 5.84
N TYR A 31 4.12 1.50 5.37
CA TYR A 31 4.24 1.04 3.99
C TYR A 31 3.91 -0.45 3.95
N VAL A 32 3.04 -0.87 3.03
CA VAL A 32 2.59 -2.26 2.91
C VAL A 32 2.77 -2.77 1.49
N ALA A 33 3.43 -3.91 1.33
CA ALA A 33 3.48 -4.65 0.07
C ALA A 33 2.21 -5.48 -0.06
N ASP A 34 1.29 -5.02 -0.91
CA ASP A 34 -0.02 -5.61 -1.10
C ASP A 34 0.00 -6.50 -2.35
N ARG A 35 0.51 -7.72 -2.17
CA ARG A 35 0.99 -8.59 -3.24
C ARG A 35 -0.06 -8.92 -4.29
N ASN A 36 -1.25 -9.36 -3.88
CA ASN A 36 -2.27 -9.78 -4.85
C ASN A 36 -3.00 -8.59 -5.49
N ASN A 37 -2.78 -7.39 -4.97
CA ASN A 37 -3.23 -6.14 -5.61
C ASN A 37 -2.10 -5.48 -6.41
N ASP A 38 -0.94 -6.14 -6.55
CA ASP A 38 0.23 -5.68 -7.31
C ASP A 38 0.64 -4.24 -6.96
N ARG A 39 0.56 -3.85 -5.68
CA ARG A 39 0.76 -2.45 -5.26
C ARG A 39 1.51 -2.30 -3.95
N VAL A 40 1.99 -1.08 -3.71
CA VAL A 40 2.47 -0.63 -2.40
C VAL A 40 1.52 0.45 -1.87
N GLN A 41 1.03 0.26 -0.65
CA GLN A 41 0.17 1.21 0.06
C GLN A 41 0.97 2.00 1.09
N LEU A 42 0.68 3.29 1.21
CA LEU A 42 1.14 4.18 2.28
C LEU A 42 -0.06 4.55 3.17
N PHE A 43 0.07 4.36 4.47
CA PHE A 43 -0.85 4.86 5.48
C PHE A 43 -0.12 5.91 6.32
N LEU A 44 -0.63 7.14 6.32
CA LEU A 44 -0.07 8.19 7.16
C LEU A 44 -0.35 7.90 8.63
N SER A 45 0.57 8.30 9.51
CA SER A 45 0.41 8.11 10.95
C SER A 45 -0.93 8.67 11.45
N GLY A 46 -1.69 7.84 12.16
CA GLY A 46 -3.03 8.19 12.67
C GLY A 46 -4.16 8.14 11.64
N GLN A 47 -3.89 7.71 10.39
CA GLN A 47 -4.89 7.56 9.34
C GLN A 47 -5.13 6.09 8.98
N PHE A 48 -6.39 5.74 8.69
CA PHE A 48 -6.79 4.41 8.23
C PHE A 48 -6.97 4.33 6.70
N ASN A 49 -6.86 5.47 6.00
CA ASN A 49 -6.97 5.52 4.55
C ASN A 49 -5.58 5.35 3.93
N GLY A 50 -5.38 4.25 3.20
CA GLY A 50 -4.17 4.03 2.43
C GLY A 50 -4.14 4.91 1.19
N THR A 51 -2.95 5.19 0.66
CA THR A 51 -2.73 5.76 -0.68
C THR A 51 -1.82 4.83 -1.46
N THR A 52 -2.17 4.54 -2.72
CA THR A 52 -1.29 3.76 -3.59
C THR A 52 -0.13 4.62 -4.03
N ILE A 53 1.09 4.23 -3.67
CA ILE A 53 2.32 4.97 -4.02
C ILE A 53 3.14 4.29 -5.13
N ALA A 54 2.87 3.01 -5.40
CA ALA A 54 3.44 2.27 -6.53
C ALA A 54 2.53 1.10 -6.93
N GLY A 55 2.60 0.64 -8.18
CA GLY A 55 1.90 -0.55 -8.66
C GLY A 55 0.45 -0.36 -9.13
N SER A 56 -0.06 0.88 -9.17
CA SER A 56 -1.40 1.10 -9.72
C SER A 56 -1.42 0.97 -11.24
N THR A 57 -2.31 0.12 -11.77
CA THR A 57 -2.62 0.06 -13.21
C THR A 57 -3.54 1.18 -13.69
N SER A 58 -4.09 2.04 -12.80
CA SER A 58 -5.13 3.02 -13.18
C SER A 58 -5.33 4.22 -12.23
N GLN A 59 -4.28 4.82 -11.64
CA GLN A 59 -4.41 6.16 -11.06
C GLN A 59 -3.58 7.17 -11.88
N SER A 60 -4.27 7.92 -12.73
CA SER A 60 -3.71 9.07 -13.44
C SER A 60 -3.24 10.10 -12.42
N GLY A 61 -1.93 10.26 -12.26
CA GLY A 61 -1.33 11.32 -11.43
C GLY A 61 -0.21 10.91 -10.48
N SER A 62 0.00 9.62 -10.23
CA SER A 62 1.16 9.13 -9.47
C SER A 62 2.01 8.25 -10.36
N THR A 63 3.32 8.47 -10.37
CA THR A 63 4.35 7.73 -11.12
C THR A 63 4.04 6.24 -11.20
N ALA A 64 3.35 5.82 -12.26
CA ALA A 64 2.79 4.48 -12.38
C ALA A 64 3.90 3.49 -12.75
N VAL A 65 4.61 2.97 -11.74
CA VAL A 65 5.48 1.82 -11.90
C VAL A 65 4.59 0.58 -11.84
N LEU A 66 4.62 -0.26 -12.88
CA LEU A 66 3.99 -1.58 -12.86
C LEU A 66 4.77 -2.46 -11.88
N LEU A 67 4.07 -3.04 -10.92
CA LEU A 67 4.62 -4.06 -10.03
C LEU A 67 3.95 -5.40 -10.34
N SER A 68 4.65 -6.49 -10.04
CA SER A 68 4.07 -7.83 -10.07
C SER A 68 4.52 -8.57 -8.81
N GLY A 69 3.54 -8.89 -7.96
CA GLY A 69 3.73 -9.59 -6.71
C GLY A 69 4.82 -9.00 -5.81
N PRO A 70 4.74 -7.72 -5.40
CA PRO A 70 5.70 -7.15 -4.44
C PRO A 70 5.80 -8.06 -3.22
N ARG A 71 7.03 -8.41 -2.82
CA ARG A 71 7.27 -9.38 -1.73
C ARG A 71 7.83 -8.75 -0.47
N SER A 72 8.75 -7.79 -0.59
CA SER A 72 9.40 -7.15 0.55
C SER A 72 9.62 -5.67 0.30
N ILE A 73 9.61 -4.88 1.39
CA ILE A 73 9.89 -3.45 1.42
C ILE A 73 10.99 -3.22 2.45
N ALA A 74 12.10 -2.63 2.02
CA ALA A 74 13.11 -2.08 2.89
C ALA A 74 13.14 -0.56 2.75
N LEU A 75 13.14 0.16 3.87
CA LEU A 75 13.40 1.60 3.88
C LEU A 75 14.88 1.83 4.07
N ASP A 76 15.47 2.67 3.23
CA ASP A 76 16.83 3.15 3.44
C ASP A 76 16.80 4.30 4.44
N SER A 77 17.48 4.13 5.56
CA SER A 77 17.63 5.15 6.61
C SER A 77 18.85 6.05 6.39
N ALA A 78 19.56 5.91 5.26
CA ALA A 78 20.78 6.65 4.99
C ALA A 78 20.53 8.15 4.70
N LEU A 79 20.70 8.95 5.77
CA LEU A 79 21.44 10.22 5.86
C LEU A 79 21.51 11.09 4.59
N ASN A 80 20.64 12.09 4.52
CA ASN A 80 21.01 13.41 3.98
C ASN A 80 21.57 14.28 5.09
#